data_AF-A0A962UUW3-F1
#
_entry.id   AF-A0A962UUW3-F1
#
_cell.length_a   1.000
_cell.length_b   1.000
_cell.length_c   1.000
_cell.angle_alpha   90.00
_cell.angle_beta   90.00
_cell.angle_gamma   90.00
#
_symmetry.space_group_name_H-M   'P 1'
#
loop_
_entity.id
_entity.type
_entity.pdbx_description
1 polymer ?
#
loop_
_entity_poly.entity_id
_entity_poly.type
_entity_poly.pdbx_seq_one_letter_code
_entity_poly.pdbx_strand_id
1 'polypeptide(L)' 'LKQLQGIVGKRLDLSTDLQPGASFTILFEEDFFSGEKIGDGDILAIDLVQQDRQFRVVGFRDSSGELRYYTPQGESLRP' A
#
# COMPACT_ATOMS: atom_id res chain seq x y z
N LEU A 1 1.16 8.14 -5.13
CA LEU A 1 -0.31 8.38 -5.04
C LEU A 1 -1.14 7.49 -5.97
N LYS A 2 -0.83 7.38 -7.27
CA LYS A 2 -1.60 6.51 -8.20
C LYS A 2 -1.57 5.03 -7.83
N GLN A 3 -0.40 4.47 -7.52
CA GLN A 3 -0.26 3.07 -7.10
C GLN A 3 -0.97 2.81 -5.77
N LEU A 4 -0.83 3.74 -4.81
CA LEU A 4 -1.60 3.74 -3.56
C LEU A 4 -3.11 3.66 -3.86
N GLN A 5 -3.67 4.58 -4.65
CA GLN A 5 -5.09 4.55 -5.04
C GLN A 5 -5.50 3.22 -5.69
N GLY A 6 -4.64 2.60 -6.50
CA GLY A 6 -4.92 1.27 -7.07
C GLY A 6 -5.02 0.14 -6.02
N ILE A 7 -4.31 0.26 -4.91
CA ILE A 7 -4.27 -0.74 -3.83
C ILE A 7 -5.40 -0.52 -2.82
N VAL A 8 -5.55 0.71 -2.30
CA VAL A 8 -6.57 1.05 -1.29
C VAL A 8 -7.95 1.37 -1.88
N GLY A 9 -8.02 1.84 -3.13
CA GLY A 9 -9.24 2.35 -3.78
C GLY A 9 -10.42 1.38 -3.85
N LYS A 10 -10.18 0.07 -3.67
CA LYS A 10 -11.23 -0.96 -3.64
C LYS A 10 -11.99 -1.03 -2.32
N ARG A 11 -11.41 -0.51 -1.24
CA ARG A 11 -11.98 -0.53 0.11
C ARG A 11 -12.12 0.87 0.71
N LEU A 12 -11.39 1.84 0.16
CA LEU A 12 -11.32 3.21 0.64
C LEU A 12 -11.05 4.15 -0.54
N ASP A 13 -11.99 5.05 -0.81
CA ASP A 13 -11.76 6.11 -1.79
C ASP A 13 -11.02 7.26 -1.11
N LEU A 14 -9.73 7.39 -1.44
CA LEU A 14 -8.88 8.43 -0.88
C LEU A 14 -9.33 9.86 -1.21
N SER A 15 -10.17 10.07 -2.23
CA SER A 15 -10.63 11.41 -2.60
C SER A 15 -11.81 11.88 -1.74
N THR A 16 -12.60 10.94 -1.21
CA THR A 16 -13.84 11.23 -0.48
C THR A 16 -13.79 10.84 0.99
N ASP A 17 -13.02 9.81 1.35
CA ASP A 17 -13.07 9.19 2.67
C ASP A 17 -12.01 9.76 3.64
N LEU A 18 -11.06 10.54 3.11
CA LEU A 18 -10.02 11.17 3.92
C LEU A 18 -10.51 12.38 4.66
N GLN A 19 -10.31 12.36 5.98
CA GLN A 19 -10.60 13.48 6.85
C GLN A 19 -9.31 14.19 7.27
N PRO A 20 -9.39 15.50 7.57
CA PRO A 20 -8.27 16.22 8.18
C PRO A 20 -7.75 15.48 9.43
N GLY A 21 -6.43 15.31 9.51
CA GLY A 21 -5.78 14.58 10.60
C GLY A 21 -5.51 13.09 10.32
N ALA A 22 -5.93 12.57 9.17
CA ALA A 22 -5.51 11.24 8.71
C ALA A 22 -3.98 11.18 8.50
N SER A 23 -3.37 10.08 8.93
CA SER A 23 -1.95 9.79 8.78
C SER A 23 -1.72 8.54 7.94
N PHE A 24 -0.72 8.58 7.07
CA PHE A 24 -0.34 7.47 6.20
C PHE A 24 1.11 7.09 6.43
N THR A 25 1.36 5.79 6.51
CA THR A 25 2.69 5.20 6.43
C THR A 25 2.72 4.26 5.23
N ILE A 26 3.75 4.39 4.39
CA ILE A 26 3.95 3.55 3.22
C ILE A 26 5.35 2.95 3.31
N LEU A 27 5.42 1.63 3.21
CA LEU A 27 6.67 0.89 3.03
C LEU A 27 6.76 0.50 1.56
N PHE A 28 7.87 0.86 0.90
CA PHE A 28 8.09 0.59 -0.52
C PHE A 28 9.56 0.24 -0.78
N GLU A 29 9.82 -0.42 -1.90
CA GLU A 29 11.17 -0.73 -2.37
C GLU A 29 11.79 0.50 -3.04
N GLU A 30 13.09 0.72 -2.84
CA GLU A 30 13.89 1.69 -3.59
C GLU A 30 14.92 0.93 -4.41
N ASP A 31 14.97 1.22 -5.71
CA ASP A 31 15.90 0.57 -6.62
C ASP A 31 17.18 1.39 -6.74
N PHE A 32 18.32 0.73 -6.59
CA PHE A 32 19.64 1.34 -6.67
C PHE A 32 20.50 0.68 -7.73
N PHE A 33 21.24 1.49 -8.48
CA PHE A 33 22.30 1.04 -9.36
C PHE A 33 23.58 1.83 -9.08
N SER A 34 24.67 1.12 -8.81
CA SER A 34 25.97 1.74 -8.46
C SER A 34 25.89 2.74 -7.28
N GLY A 35 25.01 2.48 -6.31
CA GLY A 35 24.81 3.35 -5.15
C GLY A 35 23.92 4.58 -5.41
N GLU A 36 23.48 4.79 -6.66
CA GLU A 36 22.53 5.85 -7.01
C GLU A 36 21.11 5.28 -7.11
N LYS A 37 20.14 6.02 -6.57
CA LYS A 37 18.72 5.67 -6.69
C LYS A 37 18.30 5.83 -8.14
N ILE A 38 17.77 4.75 -8.72
CA ILE A 38 17.29 4.71 -10.11
C ILE A 38 15.76 4.65 -10.20
N GLY A 39 15.07 4.34 -9.10
CA GLY A 39 13.61 4.28 -9.10
C GLY A 39 13.01 3.91 -7.74
N ASP A 40 11.67 3.93 -7.73
CA ASP A 40 10.86 3.34 -6.67
C ASP A 40 10.26 2.05 -7.21
N GLY A 41 10.39 0.98 -6.43
CA GLY A 41 9.84 -0.35 -6.74
C GLY A 41 8.43 -0.53 -6.18
N ASP A 42 8.13 -1.75 -5.73
CA ASP A 42 6.80 -2.09 -5.26
C ASP A 42 6.47 -1.48 -3.88
N ILE A 43 5.19 -1.18 -3.66
CA ILE A 43 4.67 -0.91 -2.31
C ILE A 43 4.54 -2.24 -1.57
N LEU A 44 5.23 -2.37 -0.44
CA LEU A 44 5.21 -3.58 0.38
C LEU A 44 4.11 -3.55 1.44
N ALA A 45 3.82 -2.37 1.99
CA ALA A 45 2.75 -2.21 2.97
C ALA A 45 2.24 -0.78 3.02
N ILE A 46 0.97 -0.63 3.43
CA ILE A 46 0.33 0.66 3.69
C ILE A 46 -0.34 0.56 5.05
N ASP A 47 -0.16 1.58 5.87
CA ASP A 47 -0.92 1.80 7.10
C ASP A 47 -1.57 3.17 7.04
N LEU A 48 -2.89 3.21 7.09
CA LEU A 48 -3.67 4.44 7.20
C LEU A 48 -4.36 4.47 8.55
N VAL A 49 -4.17 5.57 9.27
CA VAL A 49 -4.81 5.83 10.55
C VAL A 49 -5.62 7.12 10.43
N GLN A 50 -6.92 7.05 10.69
CA GLN A 50 -7.81 8.21 10.72
C GLN A 50 -8.77 8.06 11.88
N GLN A 51 -8.68 8.98 12.85
CA GLN A 51 -9.42 8.89 14.11
C GLN A 51 -9.15 7.52 14.77
N ASP A 52 -10.20 6.75 15.04
CA ASP A 52 -10.13 5.41 15.64
C ASP A 52 -10.17 4.28 14.59
N ARG A 53 -10.04 4.61 13.30
CA ARG A 53 -10.05 3.64 12.20
C ARG A 53 -8.63 3.44 11.68
N GLN A 54 -8.22 2.18 11.60
CA GLN A 54 -6.98 1.77 10.99
C GLN A 54 -7.26 0.88 9.78
N PHE A 55 -6.65 1.21 8.64
CA PHE A 55 -6.69 0.41 7.43
C PHE A 55 -5.28 0.00 7.06
N ARG A 56 -4.99 -1.29 7.17
CA ARG A 56 -3.68 -1.85 6.86
C ARG A 56 -3.77 -2.76 5.64
N VAL A 57 -2.77 -2.62 4.78
CA VAL A 57 -2.57 -3.48 3.61
C VAL A 57 -1.16 -4.01 3.64
N VAL A 58 -1.02 -5.30 3.36
CA VAL A 58 0.26 -5.98 3.27
C VAL A 58 0.38 -6.63 1.90
N GLY A 59 1.53 -6.43 1.25
CA GLY A 59 1.93 -7.09 0.03
C GLY A 59 2.51 -8.47 0.33
N PHE A 60 2.06 -9.48 -0.40
CA PHE A 60 2.61 -10.83 -0.40
C PHE A 60 3.04 -11.18 -1.82
N ARG A 61 4.34 -11.43 -1.97
CA ARG A 61 4.96 -11.87 -3.23
C ARG A 61 5.01 -13.39 -3.23
N ASP A 62 4.29 -14.02 -4.16
CA ASP A 62 4.27 -15.48 -4.26
C ASP A 62 5.52 -16.04 -4.96
N SER A 63 5.62 -17.36 -5.07
CA SER A 63 6.79 -18.02 -5.68
C SER A 63 6.99 -17.69 -7.17
N SER A 64 5.98 -17.15 -7.85
CA SER A 64 6.11 -16.67 -9.23
C SER A 64 6.68 -15.25 -9.32
N GLY A 65 6.81 -14.56 -8.17
CA GLY A 65 7.20 -13.16 -8.11
C GLY A 65 6.02 -12.20 -8.21
N GLU A 66 4.78 -12.68 -8.36
CA GLU A 66 3.60 -11.80 -8.40
C GLU A 66 3.31 -11.22 -7.00
N LEU A 67 3.28 -9.90 -6.91
CA LEU A 67 2.86 -9.19 -5.70
C LEU A 67 1.33 -9.00 -5.68
N ARG A 68 0.70 -9.53 -4.63
CA ARG A 68 -0.73 -9.33 -4.34
C ARG A 68 -0.92 -8.71 -2.97
N TYR A 69 -2.05 -8.05 -2.78
CA TYR A 69 -2.30 -7.24 -1.58
C TYR A 69 -3.47 -7.80 -0.77
N TYR A 70 -3.28 -7.82 0.54
CA TYR A 70 -4.19 -8.46 1.49
C TYR A 70 -4.38 -7.59 2.73
N THR A 71 -5.48 -7.83 3.45
CA THR A 71 -5.60 -7.37 4.85
C THR A 71 -4.64 -8.16 5.74
N PRO A 72 -4.32 -7.68 6.97
CA PRO A 72 -3.52 -8.45 7.92
C PRO A 72 -4.11 -9.82 8.29
N GLN A 73 -5.41 -10.01 8.05
CA GLN A 73 -6.14 -11.26 8.28
C GLN A 73 -6.06 -12.22 7.08
N GLY A 74 -5.40 -11.82 5.99
CA GLY A 74 -5.23 -12.64 4.78
C GLY A 74 -6.36 -12.51 3.76
N GLU A 75 -7.27 -11.55 3.93
CA GLU A 75 -8.34 -11.33 2.95
C GLU A 75 -7.79 -10.62 1.71
N SER A 76 -8.07 -11.18 0.53
CA SER A 76 -7.66 -10.59 -0.74
C SER A 76 -8.32 -9.24 -0.97
N LEU A 77 -7.53 -8.25 -1.40
CA LEU A 77 -8.04 -6.99 -1.91
C LEU A 77 -8.35 -7.05 -3.42
N ARG A 78 -8.09 -8.18 -4.09
CA ARG A 78 -8.60 -8.46 -5.45
C ARG A 78 -9.94 -9.22 -5.38
N PRO A 79 -10.91 -8.92 -6.26
CA PRO A 79 -12.15 -9.68 -6.38
C PRO A 79 -11.91 -11.12 -6.84
#